data_AF-A0A3B9H464-F1
#
_entry.id   AF-A0A3B9H464-F1
#
_cell.length_a   1.000
_cell.length_b   1.000
_cell.length_c   1.000
_cell.angle_alpha   90.00
_cell.angle_beta   90.00
_cell.angle_gamma   90.00
#
_symmetry.space_group_name_H-M   'P 1'
#
loop_
_entity.id
_entity.type
_entity.pdbx_description
1 polymer ?
#
loop_
_entity_poly.entity_id
_entity_poly.type
_entity_poly.pdbx_seq_one_letter_code
_entity_poly.pdbx_strand_id
1 'polypeptide(L)'
;MGDGTTYSTDTPIHKYNYAGAYNIKVEAENSKGCIGNETVKIEVINSSPTSIADFDVQTNAKVYTSGNEIVIETSFDEQINTAISVLTIEGKLLAQQNELLGNNSIRIPKNGSTGMYLVNLQMDNGISLTYKIQ
;
A
#
# COMPACT_ATOMS: atom_id res chain seq x y z
N MET A 1 18.46 13.24 20.87
CA MET A 1 17.88 12.35 19.83
C MET A 1 18.58 12.46 18.47
N GLY A 2 19.67 13.22 18.32
CA GLY A 2 20.41 13.29 17.05
C GLY A 2 19.81 14.25 16.01
N ASP A 3 18.69 14.88 16.35
CA ASP A 3 17.93 15.87 15.56
C ASP A 3 17.93 17.28 16.20
N GLY A 4 18.67 17.46 17.30
CA GLY A 4 18.66 18.67 18.12
C GLY A 4 17.72 18.61 19.34
N THR A 5 16.84 17.61 19.43
CA THR A 5 15.93 17.46 20.58
C THR A 5 16.63 16.74 21.74
N THR A 6 16.45 17.26 22.95
CA THR A 6 16.98 16.71 24.22
C THR A 6 15.87 16.51 25.25
N TYR A 7 16.02 15.50 26.11
CA TYR A 7 15.11 15.21 27.21
C TYR A 7 15.90 14.97 28.50
N SER A 8 15.29 15.26 29.65
CA SER A 8 15.84 15.00 30.98
C SER A 8 15.08 13.90 31.74
N THR A 9 14.12 13.26 31.08
CA THR A 9 13.34 12.13 31.62
C THR A 9 14.00 10.81 31.25
N ASP A 10 13.89 9.80 32.11
CA ASP A 10 14.54 8.50 31.90
C ASP A 10 14.02 7.72 30.67
N THR A 11 12.76 7.94 30.26
CA THR A 11 12.10 7.18 29.18
C THR A 11 11.30 8.08 28.21
N PRO A 12 11.97 8.92 27.40
CA PRO A 12 11.28 9.81 26.48
C PRO A 12 10.70 9.04 25.28
N ILE A 13 9.52 9.46 24.80
CA ILE A 13 8.96 9.05 23.51
C ILE A 13 9.26 10.17 22.50
N HIS A 14 9.86 9.80 21.37
CA HIS A 14 10.26 10.77 20.34
C HIS A 14 9.83 10.31 18.94
N LYS A 15 9.36 11.26 18.12
CA LYS A 15 8.92 11.03 16.74
C LYS A 15 9.81 11.83 15.78
N TYR A 16 10.48 11.12 14.89
CA TYR A 16 11.28 11.72 13.83
C TYR A 16 10.38 12.09 12.64
N ASN A 17 10.47 13.34 12.18
CA ASN A 17 9.67 13.84 11.06
C ASN A 17 10.26 13.51 9.69
N TYR A 18 11.55 13.18 9.64
CA TYR A 18 12.28 12.92 8.40
C TYR A 18 13.03 11.60 8.49
N ALA A 19 13.15 10.92 7.35
CA ALA A 19 14.04 9.78 7.23
C ALA A 19 15.50 10.22 7.33
N GLY A 20 16.32 9.37 7.94
CA GLY A 20 17.73 9.64 8.14
C GLY A 20 18.35 8.76 9.22
N ALA A 21 19.68 8.78 9.29
CA ALA A 21 20.41 8.16 10.37
C ALA A 21 20.55 9.14 11.54
N TYR A 22 20.18 8.70 12.74
CA TYR A 22 20.22 9.52 13.95
C TYR A 22 21.13 8.87 15.00
N ASN A 23 22.04 9.66 15.58
CA ASN A 23 22.87 9.26 16.71
C ASN A 23 22.20 9.73 18.01
N ILE A 24 21.64 8.79 18.77
CA ILE A 24 20.99 9.04 20.04
C ILE A 24 22.03 8.91 21.14
N LYS A 25 22.34 10.03 21.81
CA LYS A 25 23.19 10.05 23.01
C LYS A 25 22.31 10.04 24.27
N VAL A 26 22.62 9.13 25.19
CA VAL A 26 22.10 9.12 26.57
C VAL A 26 23.25 9.51 27.50
N GLU A 27 22.94 10.32 28.51
CA GLU A 27 23.89 10.73 29.55
C GLU A 27 23.19 10.57 30.90
N ALA A 28 23.86 9.93 31.86
CA ALA A 28 23.33 9.68 33.19
C ALA A 28 24.40 10.01 34.24
N GLU A 29 23.99 10.69 35.30
CA GLU A 29 24.84 11.03 36.44
C GLU A 29 24.38 10.26 37.68
N ASN A 30 25.31 9.62 38.39
CA ASN A 30 25.00 8.98 39.66
C ASN A 30 25.09 9.96 40.84
N SER A 31 24.63 9.55 42.02
CA SER A 31 24.64 10.40 43.23
C SER A 31 26.03 10.80 43.73
N LYS A 32 27.10 10.22 43.17
CA LYS A 32 28.50 10.57 43.46
C LYS A 32 29.11 11.50 42.41
N GLY A 33 28.32 11.96 41.43
CA GLY A 33 28.75 12.85 40.36
C GLY A 33 29.48 12.17 39.20
N CYS A 34 29.45 10.84 39.09
CA CYS A 34 30.02 10.16 37.93
C CYS A 34 29.04 10.22 36.76
N ILE A 35 29.51 10.72 35.62
CA ILE A 35 28.74 10.83 34.39
C ILE A 35 29.12 9.68 33.45
N GLY A 36 28.12 8.88 33.07
CA GLY A 36 28.21 7.88 32.01
C GLY A 36 27.47 8.36 30.77
N ASN A 37 27.95 8.03 29.58
CA ASN A 37 27.23 8.28 28.35
C ASN A 37 27.30 7.07 27.41
N GLU A 38 26.24 6.89 26.63
CA GLU A 38 26.12 5.85 25.61
C GLU A 38 25.52 6.45 24.34
N THR A 39 25.95 5.95 23.18
CA THR A 39 25.45 6.41 21.88
C THR A 39 24.95 5.25 21.04
N VAL A 40 23.69 5.33 20.61
CA VAL A 40 23.06 4.35 19.73
C VAL A 40 22.72 5.01 18.40
N LYS A 41 23.12 4.37 17.30
CA LYS A 41 22.74 4.80 15.96
C LYS A 41 21.47 4.07 15.55
N ILE A 42 20.47 4.82 15.11
CA ILE A 42 19.25 4.28 14.49
C ILE A 42 19.10 4.83 13.08
N GLU A 43 18.40 4.07 12.23
CA GLU A 43 18.01 4.51 10.89
C GLU A 43 16.49 4.64 10.84
N VAL A 44 16.02 5.87 10.67
CA VAL A 44 14.61 6.16 10.46
C VAL A 44 14.38 6.09 8.96
N ILE A 45 13.59 5.13 8.54
CA ILE A 45 13.15 5.01 7.15
C ILE A 45 11.81 5.71 6.98
N ASN A 46 11.62 6.35 5.83
CA ASN A 46 10.28 6.72 5.38
C ASN A 46 9.58 5.42 5.01
N SER A 47 8.90 4.80 5.97
CA SER A 47 7.82 3.88 5.65
C SER A 47 6.61 4.72 5.24
N SER A 48 6.71 5.43 4.12
CA SER A 48 5.52 5.49 3.27
C SER A 48 5.09 4.02 3.11
N PRO A 49 3.79 3.66 3.16
CA PRO A 49 3.41 2.42 2.50
C PRO A 49 4.09 2.54 1.15
N THR A 50 4.98 1.60 0.82
CA THR A 50 5.40 1.46 -0.55
C THR A 50 4.08 1.50 -1.28
N SER A 51 3.86 2.57 -2.04
CA SER A 51 3.00 2.44 -3.20
C SER A 51 3.44 1.10 -3.73
N ILE A 52 2.53 0.13 -3.78
CA ILE A 52 2.67 -0.87 -4.82
C ILE A 52 2.99 0.03 -6.01
N ALA A 53 4.25 -0.03 -6.48
CA ALA A 53 4.60 0.63 -7.71
C ALA A 53 3.47 0.15 -8.60
N ASP A 54 2.58 1.08 -8.97
CA ASP A 54 1.52 0.77 -9.90
C ASP A 54 2.30 0.14 -11.03
N PHE A 55 2.18 -1.18 -11.13
CA PHE A 55 3.02 -1.95 -12.01
C PHE A 55 2.37 -1.60 -13.33
N ASP A 56 2.77 -0.45 -13.88
CA ASP A 56 2.46 0.02 -15.21
C ASP A 56 3.26 -0.89 -16.16
N VAL A 57 3.02 -2.20 -16.02
CA VAL A 57 2.76 -2.97 -17.20
C VAL A 57 1.60 -2.20 -17.80
N GLN A 58 1.88 -1.55 -18.92
CA GLN A 58 0.87 -1.22 -19.91
C GLN A 58 0.21 -2.54 -20.31
N THR A 59 -0.61 -3.05 -19.41
CA THR A 59 -1.56 -4.08 -19.73
C THR A 59 -2.57 -3.34 -20.59
N ASN A 60 -3.09 -4.03 -21.58
CA ASN A 60 -4.26 -3.57 -22.30
C ASN A 60 -5.52 -3.65 -21.42
N ALA A 61 -5.40 -3.39 -20.10
CA ALA A 61 -6.45 -3.39 -19.10
C ALA A 61 -6.24 -2.22 -18.12
N LYS A 62 -7.29 -1.44 -17.87
CA LYS A 62 -7.31 -0.37 -16.86
C LYS A 62 -8.45 -0.64 -15.91
N VAL A 63 -8.18 -0.57 -14.61
CA VAL A 63 -9.17 -0.83 -13.59
C VAL A 63 -9.20 0.34 -12.60
N TYR A 64 -10.36 0.95 -12.43
CA TYR A 64 -10.53 2.13 -11.57
C TYR A 64 -11.95 2.21 -11.02
N THR A 65 -12.16 3.09 -10.05
CA THR A 65 -13.51 3.35 -9.54
C THR A 65 -14.12 4.59 -10.17
N SER A 66 -15.43 4.54 -10.46
CA SER A 66 -16.20 5.67 -10.97
C SER A 66 -17.56 5.73 -10.26
N GLY A 67 -17.72 6.67 -9.33
CA GLY A 67 -18.93 6.76 -8.52
C GLY A 67 -19.17 5.48 -7.70
N ASN A 68 -20.35 4.85 -7.90
CA ASN A 68 -20.72 3.59 -7.24
C ASN A 68 -20.31 2.34 -8.05
N GLU A 69 -19.44 2.47 -9.05
CA GLU A 69 -19.04 1.38 -9.94
C GLU A 69 -17.52 1.18 -9.92
N ILE A 70 -17.10 -0.05 -10.16
CA ILE A 70 -15.75 -0.44 -10.54
C ILE A 70 -15.77 -0.63 -12.05
N VAL A 71 -14.87 0.05 -12.75
CA VAL A 71 -14.78 0.03 -14.21
C VAL A 71 -13.53 -0.73 -14.60
N ILE A 72 -13.68 -1.68 -15.53
CA ILE A 72 -12.61 -2.46 -16.14
C ILE A 72 -12.65 -2.14 -17.63
N GLU A 73 -11.69 -1.39 -18.15
CA GLU A 73 -11.54 -1.11 -19.57
C GLU A 73 -10.44 -1.99 -20.14
N THR A 74 -10.69 -2.65 -21.26
CA THR A 74 -9.70 -3.51 -21.93
C THR A 74 -9.52 -3.12 -23.39
N SER A 75 -8.35 -3.42 -23.93
CA SER A 75 -7.93 -3.18 -25.32
C SER A 75 -7.12 -4.37 -25.84
N PHE A 76 -7.55 -5.59 -25.56
CA PHE A 76 -6.91 -6.82 -26.04
C PHE A 76 -7.11 -6.98 -27.55
N ASP A 77 -6.09 -7.49 -28.24
CA ASP A 77 -6.12 -7.72 -29.68
C ASP A 77 -7.16 -8.79 -30.07
N GLU A 78 -7.41 -9.73 -29.17
CA GLU A 78 -8.41 -10.79 -29.31
C GLU A 78 -9.33 -10.86 -28.09
N GLN A 79 -10.51 -11.44 -28.30
CA GLN A 79 -11.46 -11.70 -27.22
C GLN A 79 -11.02 -12.91 -26.40
N ILE A 80 -10.89 -12.73 -25.09
CA ILE A 80 -10.42 -13.77 -24.17
C ILE A 80 -11.39 -13.89 -23.00
N ASN A 81 -11.86 -15.11 -22.74
CA ASN A 81 -12.70 -15.39 -21.60
C ASN A 81 -11.88 -15.18 -20.31
N THR A 82 -12.44 -14.38 -19.42
CA THR A 82 -11.77 -13.86 -18.23
C THR A 82 -12.68 -14.01 -17.03
N ALA A 83 -12.21 -14.72 -16.00
CA ALA A 83 -12.83 -14.77 -14.69
C ALA A 83 -12.45 -13.50 -13.90
N ILE A 84 -13.46 -12.71 -13.54
CA ILE A 84 -13.32 -11.48 -12.77
C ILE A 84 -13.72 -11.77 -11.33
N SER A 85 -12.87 -11.40 -10.36
CA SER A 85 -13.18 -11.47 -8.93
C SER A 85 -12.87 -10.14 -8.26
N VAL A 86 -13.86 -9.55 -7.59
CA VAL A 86 -13.74 -8.29 -6.85
C VAL A 86 -13.92 -8.55 -5.37
N LEU A 87 -12.92 -8.20 -4.57
CA LEU A 87 -12.93 -8.32 -3.11
C LEU A 87 -12.76 -6.94 -2.48
N THR A 88 -13.34 -6.72 -1.30
CA THR A 88 -12.89 -5.65 -0.40
C THR A 88 -11.54 -6.01 0.21
N ILE A 89 -10.81 -5.03 0.74
CA ILE A 89 -9.56 -5.30 1.49
C ILE A 89 -9.74 -6.13 2.76
N GLU A 90 -10.98 -6.24 3.26
CA GLU A 90 -11.33 -7.11 4.38
C GLU A 90 -11.55 -8.57 3.93
N GLY A 91 -11.39 -8.84 2.62
CA GLY A 91 -11.57 -10.16 2.02
C GLY A 91 -13.01 -10.51 1.64
N LYS A 92 -13.96 -9.56 1.73
CA LYS A 92 -15.35 -9.81 1.35
C LYS A 92 -15.49 -9.81 -0.17
N LEU A 93 -16.02 -10.90 -0.74
CA LEU A 93 -16.33 -10.98 -2.17
C LEU A 93 -17.53 -10.07 -2.51
N LEU A 94 -17.34 -9.19 -3.49
CA LEU A 94 -18.40 -8.30 -3.99
C LEU A 94 -18.99 -8.78 -5.30
N ALA A 95 -18.15 -9.27 -6.21
CA ALA A 95 -18.57 -9.78 -7.50
C ALA A 95 -17.62 -10.88 -7.96
N GLN A 96 -18.20 -11.89 -8.62
CA GLN A 96 -17.46 -12.90 -9.33
C GLN A 96 -18.25 -13.29 -10.58
N GLN A 97 -17.66 -13.10 -11.77
CA GLN A 97 -18.31 -13.39 -13.05
C GLN A 97 -17.27 -13.72 -14.13
N ASN A 98 -17.70 -14.46 -15.15
CA ASN A 98 -16.88 -14.74 -16.33
C ASN A 98 -17.35 -13.84 -17.47
N GLU A 99 -16.42 -13.19 -18.15
CA GLU A 99 -16.70 -12.24 -19.21
C GLU A 99 -15.73 -12.40 -20.37
N LEU A 100 -16.23 -12.16 -21.58
CA LEU A 100 -15.40 -12.15 -22.78
C LEU A 100 -14.83 -10.73 -22.96
N LEU A 101 -13.54 -10.57 -22.62
CA LEU A 101 -12.85 -9.27 -22.66
C LEU A 101 -12.07 -9.12 -23.97
N GLY A 102 -12.11 -7.93 -24.55
CA GLY A 102 -11.45 -7.59 -25.82
C GLY A 102 -11.11 -6.11 -25.83
N ASN A 103 -11.74 -5.35 -26.72
CA ASN A 103 -11.73 -3.88 -26.68
C ASN A 103 -13.06 -3.36 -26.13
N ASN A 104 -13.35 -3.66 -24.87
CA ASN A 104 -14.62 -3.34 -24.21
C ASN A 104 -14.43 -2.89 -22.75
N SER A 105 -15.48 -2.30 -22.19
CA SER A 105 -15.55 -1.85 -20.80
C SER A 105 -16.63 -2.61 -20.02
N ILE A 106 -16.32 -3.04 -18.81
CA ILE A 106 -17.26 -3.66 -17.87
C ILE A 106 -17.40 -2.78 -16.63
N ARG A 107 -18.62 -2.72 -16.10
CA ARG A 107 -18.96 -1.97 -14.89
C ARG A 107 -19.56 -2.89 -13.85
N ILE A 108 -18.99 -2.89 -12.66
CA ILE A 108 -19.42 -3.72 -11.53
C ILE A 108 -19.89 -2.79 -10.40
N PRO A 109 -21.15 -2.89 -9.94
CA PRO A 109 -21.63 -2.05 -8.86
C PRO A 109 -20.94 -2.40 -7.53
N LYS A 110 -20.47 -1.37 -6.79
CA LYS A 110 -19.87 -1.51 -5.46
C LYS A 110 -20.88 -1.94 -4.39
N ASN A 111 -22.18 -1.81 -4.69
CA ASN A 111 -23.30 -2.14 -3.80
C ASN A 111 -23.17 -1.49 -2.41
N GLY A 112 -22.74 -0.23 -2.36
CA GLY A 112 -22.61 0.53 -1.12
C GLY A 112 -21.37 0.20 -0.29
N SER A 113 -20.50 -0.70 -0.76
CA SER A 113 -19.17 -0.88 -0.17
C SER A 113 -18.33 0.37 -0.42
N THR A 114 -17.46 0.71 0.53
CA THR A 114 -16.55 1.84 0.46
C THR A 114 -15.16 1.41 0.89
N GLY A 115 -14.13 2.10 0.41
CA GLY A 115 -12.74 1.78 0.72
C GLY A 115 -12.06 1.07 -0.44
N MET A 116 -11.00 0.33 -0.13
CA MET A 116 -10.16 -0.29 -1.15
C MET A 116 -10.74 -1.62 -1.65
N TYR A 117 -10.51 -1.90 -2.92
CA TYR A 117 -10.88 -3.14 -3.60
C TYR A 117 -9.66 -3.82 -4.20
N LEU A 118 -9.70 -5.15 -4.22
CA LEU A 118 -8.79 -6.01 -4.94
C LEU A 118 -9.56 -6.64 -6.12
N VAL A 119 -9.17 -6.33 -7.35
CA VAL A 119 -9.78 -6.86 -8.57
C VAL A 119 -8.81 -7.83 -9.22
N ASN A 120 -9.21 -9.08 -9.38
CA ASN A 120 -8.44 -10.12 -10.05
C ASN A 120 -9.11 -10.45 -11.38
N LEU A 121 -8.31 -10.45 -12.46
CA LEU A 121 -8.69 -10.86 -13.80
C LEU A 121 -7.87 -12.10 -14.15
N GLN A 122 -8.50 -13.27 -14.25
CA GLN A 122 -7.85 -14.52 -14.62
C GLN A 122 -8.32 -14.93 -16.01
N MET A 123 -7.42 -14.87 -16.99
CA MET A 123 -7.71 -15.15 -18.40
C MET A 123 -7.45 -16.63 -18.72
N ASP A 124 -8.20 -17.18 -19.68
CA ASP A 124 -8.07 -18.59 -20.10
C ASP A 124 -6.68 -18.92 -20.70
N ASN A 125 -5.94 -17.92 -21.19
CA ASN A 125 -4.55 -18.09 -21.65
C ASN A 125 -3.54 -18.26 -20.49
N GLY A 126 -4.00 -18.29 -19.24
CA GLY A 126 -3.19 -18.47 -18.04
C GLY A 126 -2.64 -17.18 -17.43
N ILE A 127 -2.89 -16.02 -18.05
CA ILE A 127 -2.47 -14.72 -17.50
C ILE A 127 -3.44 -14.30 -16.40
N SER A 128 -2.89 -13.82 -15.28
CA SER A 128 -3.64 -13.23 -14.19
C SER A 128 -3.14 -11.81 -13.91
N LEU A 129 -4.08 -10.86 -13.82
CA LEU A 129 -3.81 -9.47 -13.45
C LEU A 129 -4.54 -9.13 -12.16
N THR A 130 -3.87 -8.43 -11.24
CA THR A 130 -4.44 -8.02 -9.96
C THR A 130 -4.27 -6.52 -9.77
N TYR A 131 -5.39 -5.83 -9.53
CA TYR A 131 -5.45 -4.39 -9.32
C TYR A 131 -5.92 -4.09 -7.91
N LYS A 132 -5.24 -3.13 -7.27
CA LYS A 132 -5.69 -2.53 -6.02
C LYS A 132 -6.19 -1.11 -6.30
N ILE A 133 -7.46 -0.86 -6.05
CA ILE A 133 -8.13 0.42 -6.36
C ILE A 133 -8.84 0.98 -5.12
N GLN A 134 -9.11 2.29 -5.10
CA GLN A 134 -9.83 2.99 -4.03
C GLN A 134 -11.05 3.74 -4.58
#